data_AF-A0A7I8EP64-F1
#
_entry.id   AF-A0A7I8EP64-F1
#
_cell.length_a   1.000
_cell.length_b   1.000
_cell.length_c   1.000
_cell.angle_alpha   90.00
_cell.angle_beta   90.00
_cell.angle_gamma   90.00
#
_symmetry.space_group_name_H-M   'P 1'
#
loop_
_entity.id
_entity.type
_entity.pdbx_description
1 polymer ?
#
loop_
_entity_poly.entity_id
_entity_poly.type
_entity_poly.pdbx_seq_one_letter_code
_entity_poly.pdbx_strand_id
1 'polypeptide(L)'
;MSTSPTKLTQAYKDARYFSRNVRAIEVLVDQNAIMSGAATNGSPWRYYDLGHGWCSYEFFDQCPHRMACARCDFYVLKDSTRGQWLETREGLLKMLQEIPLS
;
A
#
# COMPACT_ATOMS: atom_id res chain seq x y z
N MET A 1 -35.43 15.19 -23.06
CA MET A 1 -34.18 15.73 -22.48
C MET A 1 -33.04 14.82 -22.94
N SER A 2 -32.29 15.20 -23.99
CA SER A 2 -31.24 14.31 -24.52
C SER A 2 -29.97 14.44 -23.70
N THR A 3 -29.47 13.32 -23.19
CA THR A 3 -28.15 13.24 -22.58
C THR A 3 -27.13 13.15 -23.71
N SER A 4 -26.51 14.29 -24.04
CA SER A 4 -25.32 14.22 -24.91
C SER A 4 -24.22 13.43 -24.18
N PRO A 5 -23.39 12.67 -24.90
CA PRO A 5 -22.30 11.91 -24.28
C PRO A 5 -21.40 12.75 -23.35
N THR A 6 -21.15 14.01 -23.70
CA THR A 6 -20.38 14.96 -22.90
C THR A 6 -21.05 15.31 -21.57
N LYS A 7 -22.39 15.44 -21.56
CA LYS A 7 -23.16 15.75 -20.35
C LYS A 7 -23.20 14.55 -19.39
N LEU A 8 -23.19 13.34 -19.94
CA LEU A 8 -23.05 12.11 -19.16
C LEU A 8 -21.66 12.01 -18.52
N THR A 9 -20.59 12.20 -19.31
CA THR A 9 -19.21 12.16 -18.80
C THR A 9 -18.97 13.20 -17.70
N GLN A 10 -19.52 14.41 -17.84
CA GLN A 10 -19.42 15.44 -16.82
C GLN A 10 -20.18 15.05 -15.55
N ALA A 11 -21.41 14.55 -15.67
CA ALA A 11 -22.18 14.07 -14.53
C ALA A 11 -21.48 12.90 -13.79
N TYR A 12 -20.76 12.03 -14.50
CA TYR A 12 -19.96 10.95 -13.89
C TYR A 12 -18.77 11.46 -13.09
N LYS A 13 -18.08 12.49 -13.60
CA LYS A 13 -16.98 13.17 -12.89
C LYS A 13 -17.50 13.95 -11.68
N ASP A 14 -18.59 14.70 -11.87
CA ASP A 14 -19.23 15.52 -10.84
C ASP A 14 -19.80 14.67 -9.70
N ALA A 15 -20.31 13.46 -10.01
CA ALA A 15 -20.84 12.52 -9.03
C ALA A 15 -19.75 11.79 -8.20
N ARG A 16 -18.46 12.08 -8.40
CA ARG A 16 -17.33 11.39 -7.72
C ARG A 16 -17.43 9.86 -7.77
N TYR A 17 -18.04 9.31 -8.81
CA TYR A 17 -18.30 7.87 -8.92
C TYR A 17 -17.00 7.05 -9.04
N PHE A 18 -15.91 7.66 -9.52
CA PHE A 18 -14.58 7.04 -9.61
C PHE A 18 -13.86 6.91 -8.26
N SER A 19 -14.01 7.87 -7.34
CA SER A 19 -13.32 7.84 -6.04
C SER A 19 -14.00 6.94 -5.00
N ARG A 20 -15.18 6.39 -5.30
CA ARG A 20 -15.90 5.48 -4.40
C ARG A 20 -15.28 4.08 -4.27
N ASN A 21 -14.35 3.71 -5.17
CA ASN A 21 -13.68 2.41 -5.15
C ASN A 21 -12.19 2.49 -4.75
N VAL A 22 -11.69 3.63 -4.24
CA VAL A 22 -10.28 3.71 -3.79
C VAL A 22 -10.06 2.70 -2.66
N ARG A 23 -9.13 1.76 -2.85
CA ARG A 23 -8.76 0.80 -1.81
C ARG A 23 -7.58 1.38 -1.06
N ALA A 24 -7.74 1.66 0.22
CA ALA A 24 -6.63 1.98 1.10
C ALA A 24 -6.01 0.69 1.65
N ILE A 25 -4.69 0.71 1.89
CA ILE A 25 -3.96 -0.37 2.54
C ILE A 25 -3.21 0.18 3.75
N GLU A 26 -3.14 -0.58 4.83
CA GLU A 26 -2.27 -0.24 5.95
C GLU A 26 -0.81 -0.49 5.60
N VAL A 27 0.04 0.46 5.99
CA VAL A 27 1.48 0.43 5.76
C VAL A 27 2.17 0.78 7.06
N LEU A 28 3.12 -0.05 7.49
CA LEU A 28 4.08 0.32 8.52
C LEU A 28 5.26 1.05 7.88
N VAL A 29 5.60 2.21 8.43
CA VAL A 29 6.70 3.07 7.96
C VAL A 29 7.79 3.10 9.03
N ASP A 30 8.97 2.62 8.69
CA ASP A 30 10.15 2.60 9.56
C ASP A 30 10.88 3.94 9.52
N GLN A 31 10.54 4.82 10.48
CA GLN A 31 11.19 6.12 10.60
C GLN A 31 12.67 6.01 10.91
N ASN A 32 13.10 4.97 11.65
CA ASN A 32 14.49 4.79 12.00
C ASN A 32 15.32 4.46 10.75
N ALA A 33 14.80 3.61 9.86
CA ALA A 33 15.45 3.34 8.57
C ALA A 33 15.54 4.59 7.68
N ILE A 34 14.54 5.46 7.73
CA ILE A 34 14.57 6.75 7.01
C ILE A 34 15.62 7.68 7.62
N MET A 35 15.54 7.92 8.94
CA MET A 35 16.39 8.90 9.64
C MET A 35 17.86 8.51 9.67
N SER A 36 18.17 7.21 9.73
CA SER A 36 19.55 6.71 9.69
C SER A 36 20.16 6.69 8.29
N GLY A 37 19.37 6.94 7.24
CA GLY A 37 19.80 6.82 5.84
C GLY A 37 19.85 5.38 5.31
N ALA A 38 19.46 4.38 6.11
CA ALA A 38 19.40 2.99 5.67
C ALA A 38 18.43 2.78 4.49
N ALA A 39 17.34 3.55 4.44
CA ALA A 39 16.41 3.57 3.33
C ALA A 39 17.08 3.95 2.00
N THR A 40 18.01 4.91 2.01
CA THR A 40 18.79 5.33 0.84
C THR A 40 19.75 4.24 0.38
N ASN A 41 20.20 3.38 1.31
CA ASN A 41 21.06 2.23 1.02
C ASN A 41 20.26 0.98 0.60
N GLY A 42 18.97 1.13 0.26
CA GLY A 42 18.11 0.04 -0.22
C GLY A 42 17.48 -0.81 0.87
N SER A 43 17.58 -0.42 2.15
CA SER A 43 16.86 -1.13 3.21
C SER A 43 15.36 -0.86 3.12
N PRO A 44 14.50 -1.87 3.29
CA PRO A 44 13.06 -1.69 3.25
C PRO A 44 12.56 -0.84 4.43
N TRP A 45 11.75 0.16 4.12
CA TRP A 45 11.21 1.09 5.11
C TRP A 45 9.68 1.24 5.05
N ARG A 46 9.02 0.66 4.03
CA ARG A 46 7.55 0.54 3.93
C ARG A 46 7.18 -0.94 3.96
N TYR A 47 6.18 -1.28 4.77
CA TYR A 47 5.68 -2.64 4.93
C TYR A 47 4.15 -2.65 4.80
N TYR A 48 3.65 -3.11 3.66
CA TYR A 48 2.23 -3.18 3.34
C TYR A 48 1.55 -4.38 4.01
N ASP A 49 0.43 -4.18 4.70
CA ASP A 49 -0.31 -5.24 5.38
C ASP A 49 -1.11 -6.09 4.39
N LEU A 50 -0.77 -7.37 4.30
CA LEU A 50 -1.47 -8.37 3.48
C LEU A 50 -2.46 -9.22 4.28
N GLY A 51 -2.67 -8.91 5.56
CA GLY A 51 -3.40 -9.72 6.53
C GLY A 51 -2.53 -10.85 7.10
N HIS A 52 -1.98 -11.71 6.23
CA HIS A 52 -1.17 -12.88 6.59
C HIS A 52 0.35 -12.60 6.65
N GLY A 53 0.77 -11.36 6.42
CA GLY A 53 2.18 -10.99 6.33
C GLY A 53 2.35 -9.54 5.91
N TRP A 54 3.61 -9.15 5.75
CA TRP A 54 4.02 -7.83 5.30
C TRP A 54 4.66 -7.93 3.92
N CYS A 55 4.40 -6.96 3.04
CA CYS A 55 5.13 -6.80 1.78
C CYS A 55 6.03 -5.58 1.86
N SER A 56 7.31 -5.74 1.53
CA SER A 56 8.29 -4.65 1.54
C SER A 56 8.63 -4.11 0.15
N TYR A 57 7.86 -4.51 -0.87
CA TYR A 57 8.09 -4.07 -2.24
C TYR A 57 7.73 -2.60 -2.40
N GLU A 58 8.68 -1.77 -2.85
CA GLU A 58 8.53 -0.32 -2.89
C GLU A 58 7.49 0.18 -3.92
N PHE A 59 7.24 -0.64 -4.96
CA PHE A 59 6.24 -0.41 -6.01
C PHE A 59 5.03 -1.33 -5.82
N PHE A 60 4.54 -1.45 -4.59
CA PHE A 60 3.44 -2.33 -4.23
C PHE A 60 2.18 -2.12 -5.09
N ASP A 61 1.88 -0.88 -5.45
CA ASP A 61 0.77 -0.50 -6.32
C ASP A 61 0.89 -1.10 -7.74
N GLN A 62 2.11 -1.33 -8.22
CA GLN A 62 2.42 -1.96 -9.50
C GLN A 62 2.52 -3.50 -9.40
N CYS A 63 2.43 -4.08 -8.20
CA CYS A 63 2.55 -5.52 -8.03
C CYS A 63 1.32 -6.25 -8.62
N PRO A 64 1.52 -7.22 -9.55
CA PRO A 64 0.41 -7.97 -10.15
C PRO A 64 -0.31 -8.88 -9.14
N HIS A 65 0.31 -9.15 -7.99
CA HIS A 65 -0.17 -10.07 -6.97
C HIS A 65 -0.66 -9.36 -5.70
N ARG A 66 -0.89 -8.03 -5.72
CA ARG A 66 -1.24 -7.22 -4.52
C ARG A 66 -2.40 -7.74 -3.66
N MET A 67 -3.33 -8.50 -4.26
CA MET A 67 -4.52 -9.06 -3.62
C MET A 67 -4.39 -10.55 -3.27
N ALA A 68 -3.38 -11.23 -3.80
CA ALA A 68 -3.12 -12.66 -3.66
C ALA A 68 -1.60 -12.87 -3.70
N CYS A 69 -0.92 -12.35 -2.68
CA CYS A 69 0.53 -12.27 -2.63
C CYS A 69 1.18 -13.63 -2.97
N ALA A 70 2.10 -13.63 -3.94
CA ALA A 70 2.81 -14.83 -4.38
C ALA A 70 3.97 -15.26 -3.44
N ARG A 71 4.17 -14.56 -2.33
CA ARG A 71 5.28 -14.78 -1.36
C ARG A 71 6.68 -14.74 -2.00
N CYS A 72 6.92 -13.74 -2.85
CA CYS A 72 8.26 -13.44 -3.39
C CYS A 72 9.21 -12.90 -2.31
N ASP A 73 10.45 -12.56 -2.67
CA ASP A 73 11.51 -12.13 -1.75
C ASP A 73 11.16 -10.90 -0.87
N PHE A 74 10.17 -10.11 -1.28
CA PHE A 74 9.69 -8.96 -0.50
C PHE A 74 8.72 -9.33 0.63
N TYR A 75 8.26 -10.58 0.69
CA TYR A 75 7.29 -11.07 1.67
C TYR A 75 7.96 -11.39 3.01
N VAL A 76 7.33 -10.90 4.09
CA VAL A 76 7.70 -11.22 5.47
C VAL A 76 6.49 -11.84 6.17
N LEU A 77 6.64 -13.07 6.65
CA LEU A 77 5.59 -13.75 7.41
C LEU A 77 5.41 -13.08 8.78
N LYS A 78 4.17 -12.78 9.18
CA LYS A 78 3.87 -12.15 10.48
C LYS A 78 4.33 -13.01 11.66
N ASP A 79 4.12 -14.32 11.59
CA ASP A 79 4.50 -15.27 12.64
C ASP A 79 6.02 -15.56 12.70
N SER A 80 6.80 -15.03 11.76
CA SER A 80 8.26 -15.12 11.86
C SER A 80 8.78 -14.15 12.93
N THR A 81 9.96 -14.43 13.49
CA THR A 81 10.63 -13.51 14.42
C THR A 81 10.78 -12.10 13.84
N ARG A 82 11.05 -12.00 12.52
CA ARG A 82 11.14 -10.71 11.81
C ARG A 82 9.78 -10.01 11.73
N GLY A 83 8.71 -10.76 11.48
CA GLY A 83 7.35 -10.22 11.41
C GLY A 83 6.86 -9.72 12.77
N GLN A 84 7.07 -10.49 13.83
CA GLN A 84 6.76 -10.09 15.20
C GLN A 84 7.55 -8.84 15.60
N TRP A 85 8.84 -8.79 15.28
CA TRP A 85 9.66 -7.60 15.53
C TRP A 85 9.13 -6.37 14.78
N LEU A 86 8.67 -6.51 13.53
CA LEU A 86 8.04 -5.40 12.80
C LEU A 86 6.71 -4.95 13.43
N GLU A 87 6.05 -5.71 14.28
CA GLU A 87 4.83 -5.23 14.93
C GLU A 87 5.12 -4.50 16.24
N THR A 88 6.25 -4.81 16.88
CA THR A 88 6.60 -4.29 18.21
C THR A 88 7.74 -3.28 18.20
N ARG A 89 8.37 -3.03 17.04
CA ARG A 89 9.56 -2.16 16.97
C ARG A 89 9.19 -0.69 17.14
N GLU A 90 9.94 -0.01 17.99
CA GLU A 90 9.93 1.44 18.13
C GLU A 90 10.25 2.16 16.81
N GLY A 91 9.59 3.31 16.59
CA GLY A 91 9.78 4.14 15.39
C GLY A 91 8.98 3.70 14.16
N LEU A 92 8.12 2.68 14.29
CA LEU A 92 7.18 2.32 13.23
C LEU A 92 5.90 3.16 13.32
N LEU A 93 5.51 3.76 12.18
CA LEU A 93 4.24 4.46 12.03
C LEU A 93 3.27 3.63 11.20
N LYS A 94 2.06 3.47 11.71
CA LYS A 94 0.96 2.88 10.95
C LYS A 94 0.26 3.98 10.15
N MET A 95 0.23 3.82 8.83
CA MET A 95 -0.39 4.78 7.91
C MET A 95 -1.36 4.07 6.96
N LEU A 96 -2.33 4.80 6.43
CA LEU A 96 -3.18 4.34 5.34
C LEU A 96 -2.68 4.94 4.03
N GLN A 97 -2.34 4.10 3.06
CA GLN A 97 -1.98 4.53 1.71
C GLN A 97 -3.11 4.20 0.74
N GLU A 98 -3.55 5.20 -0.03
CA GLU A 98 -4.47 4.98 -1.14
C GLU A 98 -3.78 4.20 -2.27
N ILE A 99 -4.41 3.12 -2.74
CA ILE A 99 -3.93 2.33 -3.87
C ILE A 99 -4.81 2.65 -5.08
N PRO A 100 -4.22 3.17 -6.18
CA PRO A 100 -4.95 3.41 -7.41
C PRO A 100 -5.57 2.12 -7.94
N LEU A 101 -6.86 2.17 -8.25
CA LEU A 101 -7.49 1.16 -9.10
C LEU A 101 -7.22 1.54 -10.56
N SER A 102 -6.07 1.13 -11.05
CA SER A 102 -5.82 1.08 -12.50
C SER A 102 -6.58 -0.06 -13.15
#